data_AF-A0A2T6LA20-F1
#
_entry.id   AF-A0A2T6LA20-F1
#
_cell.length_a   1.000
_cell.length_b   1.000
_cell.length_c   1.000
_cell.angle_alpha   90.00
_cell.angle_beta   90.00
_cell.angle_gamma   90.00
#
_symmetry.space_group_name_H-M   'P 1'
#
loop_
_entity.id
_entity.type
_entity.pdbx_description
1 polymer ?
#
loop_
_entity_poly.entity_id
_entity_poly.type
_entity_poly.pdbx_seq_one_letter_code
_entity_poly.pdbx_strand_id
1 'polypeptide(L)'
;MAAGRILRLDAEQWATVQEQAREGGGGTAVGTALAEHQKAPVRATLVATSGDRGSTARLTLVDGRVLLVLQAIAERDGETVIAPGAELRFVQPENLWAALQAALPPIAALRAPASAVGAPVTDPASAADADGDGDDTAATDSPTSADPTKPRPSADQAWPATALDHEEANLQVIVEAWPTPERPTTVWARLWSVVDGKLLDVRRRGGAITPTQRPAGSVAAELQWALVGAIDAVREVSTELSSES
;
A
#
# COMPACT_ATOMS: atom_id res chain seq x y z
N MET A 1 10.68 25.29 4.86
CA MET A 1 9.94 24.04 4.59
C MET A 1 9.67 23.38 5.92
N ALA A 2 8.40 23.25 6.33
CA ALA A 2 8.08 22.57 7.58
C ALA A 2 8.30 21.06 7.38
N ALA A 3 9.33 20.51 8.02
CA ALA A 3 9.52 19.08 8.11
C ALA A 3 8.27 18.46 8.75
N GLY A 4 7.72 17.41 8.13
CA GLY A 4 6.54 16.72 8.64
C GLY A 4 6.71 16.25 10.09
N ARG A 5 5.60 16.11 10.82
CA ARG A 5 5.64 15.67 12.23
C ARG A 5 5.82 14.16 12.29
N ILE A 6 6.86 13.71 12.99
CA ILE A 6 7.14 12.29 13.24
C ILE A 6 6.78 11.98 14.70
N LEU A 7 6.06 10.88 14.90
CA LEU A 7 5.69 10.35 16.21
C LEU A 7 6.06 8.88 16.28
N ARG A 8 6.85 8.48 17.28
CA ARG A 8 7.20 7.08 17.53
C ARG A 8 6.42 6.60 18.73
N LEU A 9 5.73 5.49 18.54
CA LEU A 9 4.90 4.85 19.54
C LEU A 9 5.47 3.47 19.86
N ASP A 10 5.68 3.19 21.13
CA ASP A 10 5.92 1.82 21.59
C ASP A 10 4.65 0.95 21.45
N ALA A 11 4.74 -0.30 21.87
CA ALA A 11 3.64 -1.26 21.75
C ALA A 11 2.36 -0.84 22.50
N GLU A 12 2.51 -0.34 23.73
CA GLU A 12 1.38 0.04 24.59
C GLU A 12 0.70 1.30 24.06
N GLN A 13 1.51 2.29 23.69
CA GLN A 13 1.05 3.52 23.07
C GLN A 13 0.36 3.27 21.73
N TRP A 14 0.93 2.39 20.90
CA TRP A 14 0.33 2.05 19.61
C TRP A 14 -1.01 1.34 19.78
N ALA A 15 -1.10 0.35 20.68
CA ALA A 15 -2.34 -0.34 21.00
C ALA A 15 -3.43 0.64 21.49
N THR A 16 -3.05 1.58 22.37
CA THR A 16 -3.96 2.63 22.88
C THR A 16 -4.48 3.52 21.75
N VAL A 17 -3.59 3.99 20.87
CA VAL A 17 -3.96 4.86 19.73
C VAL A 17 -4.85 4.10 18.73
N GLN A 18 -4.58 2.83 18.48
CA GLN A 18 -5.43 1.99 17.63
C GLN A 18 -6.82 1.83 18.21
N GLU A 19 -6.94 1.60 19.52
CA GLU A 19 -8.23 1.43 20.17
C GLU A 19 -9.05 2.71 20.11
N GLN A 20 -8.44 3.85 20.45
CA GLN A 20 -9.08 5.16 20.27
C GLN A 20 -9.56 5.36 18.84
N ALA A 21 -8.77 4.95 17.84
CA ALA A 21 -9.18 5.09 16.45
C ALA A 21 -10.38 4.20 16.08
N ARG A 22 -10.44 2.96 16.59
CA ARG A 22 -11.60 2.07 16.39
C ARG A 22 -12.88 2.64 17.00
N GLU A 23 -12.76 3.31 18.14
CA GLU A 23 -13.87 4.00 18.82
C GLU A 23 -14.28 5.31 18.11
N GLY A 24 -13.64 5.66 17.00
CA GLY A 24 -13.94 6.87 16.23
C GLY A 24 -13.10 8.10 16.60
N GLY A 25 -12.10 7.94 17.46
CA GLY A 25 -11.16 8.98 17.88
C GLY A 25 -11.50 9.61 19.23
N GLY A 26 -11.13 10.87 19.43
CA GLY A 26 -11.59 11.69 20.56
C GLY A 26 -10.76 11.60 21.85
N GLY A 27 -10.06 10.49 22.10
CA GLY A 27 -9.18 10.35 23.28
C GLY A 27 -7.88 11.16 23.18
N THR A 28 -7.31 11.26 21.97
CA THR A 28 -6.13 12.08 21.67
C THR A 28 -6.21 12.63 20.25
N ALA A 29 -5.47 13.71 19.95
CA ALA A 29 -5.36 14.22 18.59
C ALA A 29 -4.81 13.17 17.59
N VAL A 30 -3.95 12.26 18.07
CA VAL A 30 -3.37 11.18 17.25
C VAL A 30 -4.41 10.08 16.99
N GLY A 31 -5.20 9.70 18.02
CA GLY A 31 -6.30 8.76 17.87
C GLY A 31 -7.38 9.28 16.91
N THR A 32 -7.75 10.57 17.02
CA THR A 32 -8.67 11.22 16.06
C THR A 32 -8.11 11.22 14.64
N ALA A 33 -6.85 11.63 14.46
CA ALA A 33 -6.24 11.62 13.14
C ALA A 33 -6.18 10.21 12.55
N LEU A 34 -5.84 9.19 13.35
CA LEU A 34 -5.85 7.82 12.87
C LEU A 34 -7.27 7.35 12.51
N ALA A 35 -8.31 7.72 13.28
CA ALA A 35 -9.71 7.41 12.95
C ALA A 35 -10.17 8.05 11.63
N GLU A 36 -9.82 9.32 11.39
CA GLU A 36 -10.07 10.00 10.12
C GLU A 36 -9.39 9.26 8.96
N HIS A 37 -8.13 8.89 9.15
CA HIS A 37 -7.34 8.21 8.14
C HIS A 37 -7.76 6.74 7.91
N GLN A 38 -8.38 6.06 8.88
CA GLN A 38 -9.01 4.75 8.67
C GLN A 38 -10.20 4.82 7.71
N LYS A 39 -10.76 6.02 7.49
CA LYS A 39 -11.82 6.30 6.52
C LYS A 39 -11.29 6.99 5.27
N ALA A 40 -9.98 7.02 5.08
CA ALA A 40 -9.38 7.74 3.97
C ALA A 40 -9.86 7.20 2.62
N PRO A 41 -10.20 8.09 1.66
CA PRO A 41 -10.67 7.72 0.34
C PRO A 41 -9.56 7.14 -0.54
N VAL A 42 -8.29 7.43 -0.24
CA VAL A 42 -7.16 6.82 -0.94
C VAL A 42 -6.23 6.19 0.09
N ARG A 43 -5.89 4.92 -0.15
CA ARG A 43 -5.03 4.12 0.73
C ARG A 43 -3.98 3.43 -0.11
N ALA A 44 -2.79 3.27 0.45
CA ALA A 44 -1.79 2.38 -0.12
C ALA A 44 -1.11 1.57 0.97
N THR A 45 -0.83 0.31 0.66
CA THR A 45 -0.05 -0.58 1.50
C THR A 45 1.25 -0.91 0.78
N LEU A 46 2.36 -0.70 1.47
CA LEU A 46 3.68 -1.07 1.01
C LEU A 46 4.24 -2.11 1.97
N VAL A 47 4.84 -3.15 1.42
CA VAL A 47 5.60 -4.17 2.16
C VAL A 47 6.94 -4.27 1.48
N ALA A 48 8.00 -3.92 2.20
CA ALA A 48 9.35 -3.96 1.68
C ALA A 48 10.21 -4.89 2.52
N THR A 49 11.00 -5.74 1.89
CA THR A 49 11.86 -6.72 2.56
C THR A 49 13.26 -6.70 1.95
N SER A 50 14.25 -7.08 2.74
CA SER A 50 15.64 -7.29 2.35
C SER A 50 16.28 -8.22 3.37
N GLY A 51 16.60 -9.45 2.94
CA GLY A 51 17.02 -10.51 3.85
C GLY A 51 15.96 -10.84 4.89
N ASP A 52 16.35 -10.92 6.16
CA ASP A 52 15.52 -11.27 7.32
C ASP A 52 14.70 -10.10 7.89
N ARG A 53 14.76 -8.93 7.25
CA ARG A 53 14.16 -7.68 7.73
C ARG A 53 13.27 -7.05 6.67
N GLY A 54 12.33 -6.26 7.14
CA GLY A 54 11.48 -5.46 6.29
C GLY A 54 10.74 -4.38 7.05
N SER A 55 9.78 -3.79 6.36
CA SER A 55 8.82 -2.88 6.95
C SER A 55 7.54 -2.87 6.15
N THR A 56 6.42 -2.64 6.83
CA THR A 56 5.18 -2.20 6.20
C THR A 56 5.04 -0.70 6.35
N ALA A 57 4.54 -0.04 5.30
CA ALA A 57 4.03 1.31 5.39
C ALA A 57 2.58 1.32 4.91
N ARG A 58 1.68 1.84 5.75
CA ARG A 58 0.33 2.20 5.34
C ARG A 58 0.29 3.69 5.08
N LEU A 59 -0.10 4.06 3.87
CA LEU A 59 -0.29 5.43 3.42
C LEU A 59 -1.78 5.68 3.30
N THR A 60 -2.22 6.83 3.80
CA THR A 60 -3.60 7.28 3.63
C THR A 60 -3.61 8.76 3.29
N LEU A 61 -4.51 9.16 2.38
CA LEU A 61 -4.64 10.54 1.92
C LEU A 61 -6.06 11.04 2.18
N VAL A 62 -6.17 12.14 2.94
CA VAL A 62 -7.43 12.82 3.28
C VAL A 62 -7.23 14.33 3.12
N ASP A 63 -8.07 14.99 2.31
CA ASP A 63 -8.01 16.44 2.08
C ASP A 63 -6.60 16.98 1.76
N GLY A 64 -5.84 16.23 0.95
CA GLY A 64 -4.47 16.60 0.61
C GLY A 64 -3.45 16.41 1.73
N ARG A 65 -3.80 15.78 2.86
CA ARG A 65 -2.88 15.43 3.96
C ARG A 65 -2.56 13.95 3.91
N VAL A 66 -1.29 13.61 4.12
CA VAL A 66 -0.81 12.22 4.14
C VAL A 66 -0.49 11.80 5.57
N LEU A 67 -0.99 10.64 5.96
CA LEU A 67 -0.50 9.89 7.12
C LEU A 67 0.20 8.63 6.62
N LEU A 68 1.47 8.46 7.03
CA LEU A 68 2.18 7.20 6.93
C LEU A 68 2.23 6.53 8.30
N VAL A 69 1.88 5.25 8.37
CA VAL A 69 2.10 4.38 9.53
C VAL A 69 3.13 3.33 9.14
N LEU A 70 4.32 3.40 9.74
CA LEU A 70 5.44 2.52 9.45
C LEU A 70 5.61 1.53 10.61
N GLN A 71 5.72 0.25 10.28
CA GLN A 71 6.06 -0.80 11.26
C GLN A 71 7.16 -1.67 10.70
N ALA A 72 8.15 -1.99 11.53
CA ALA A 72 9.19 -2.94 11.17
C ALA A 72 8.60 -4.34 11.03
N ILE A 73 9.16 -5.12 10.11
CA ILE A 73 8.87 -6.53 9.92
C ILE A 73 10.17 -7.30 10.13
N ALA A 74 10.10 -8.46 10.77
CA ALA A 74 11.21 -9.38 10.86
C ALA A 74 10.70 -10.80 10.59
N GLU A 75 11.52 -11.63 9.96
CA GLU A 75 11.28 -13.07 10.00
C GLU A 75 11.69 -13.64 11.37
N ARG A 76 10.81 -14.46 11.94
CA ARG A 76 11.09 -15.28 13.13
C ARG A 76 10.48 -16.66 12.91
N ASP A 77 11.31 -17.71 13.01
CA ASP A 77 10.87 -19.10 12.88
C ASP A 77 10.12 -19.40 11.56
N GLY A 78 10.48 -18.71 10.48
CA GLY A 78 9.80 -18.83 9.16
C GLY A 78 8.47 -18.08 9.07
N GLU A 79 8.12 -17.30 10.09
CA GLU A 79 6.94 -16.43 10.10
C GLU A 79 7.33 -14.95 10.00
N THR A 80 6.56 -14.20 9.23
CA THR A 80 6.67 -12.75 9.15
C THR A 80 6.00 -12.12 10.39
N VAL A 81 6.80 -11.54 11.28
CA VAL A 81 6.34 -10.87 12.50
C VAL A 81 6.39 -9.36 12.32
N ILE A 82 5.26 -8.69 12.53
CA ILE A 82 5.17 -7.23 12.54
C ILE A 82 5.51 -6.72 13.95
N ALA A 83 6.40 -5.73 14.04
CA ALA A 83 6.74 -5.10 15.31
C ALA A 83 5.49 -4.46 15.95
N PRO A 84 5.31 -4.60 17.27
CA PRO A 84 4.10 -4.13 17.94
C PRO A 84 4.04 -2.61 18.11
N GLY A 85 5.14 -1.87 17.88
CA GLY A 85 5.15 -0.41 17.84
C GLY A 85 4.96 0.14 16.42
N ALA A 86 4.81 1.46 16.31
CA ALA A 86 4.66 2.14 15.03
C ALA A 86 5.33 3.52 15.01
N GLU A 87 5.77 3.93 13.82
CA GLU A 87 6.16 5.31 13.55
C GLU A 87 5.10 5.96 12.65
N LEU A 88 4.52 7.06 13.12
CA LEU A 88 3.54 7.85 12.38
C LEU A 88 4.24 9.07 11.79
N ARG A 89 4.00 9.35 10.50
CA ARG A 89 4.49 10.56 9.83
C ARG A 89 3.33 11.30 9.20
N PHE A 90 3.15 12.56 9.62
CA PHE A 90 2.19 13.48 9.03
C PHE A 90 2.93 14.37 8.04
N VAL A 91 2.64 14.20 6.75
CA VAL A 91 3.38 14.87 5.67
C VAL A 91 2.44 15.45 4.64
N GLN A 92 2.96 16.43 3.91
CA GLN A 92 2.30 16.94 2.70
C GLN A 92 2.64 16.06 1.49
N PRO A 93 1.79 15.97 0.47
CA PRO A 93 2.00 15.11 -0.70
C PRO A 93 3.33 15.35 -1.42
N GLU A 94 3.80 16.59 -1.51
CA GLU A 94 5.08 16.95 -2.13
C GLU A 94 6.30 16.40 -1.35
N ASN A 95 6.12 16.06 -0.07
CA ASN A 95 7.16 15.49 0.78
C ASN A 95 7.00 13.97 0.98
N LEU A 96 6.00 13.35 0.34
CA LEU A 96 5.65 11.94 0.52
C LEU A 96 6.84 11.01 0.24
N TRP A 97 7.50 11.18 -0.92
CA TRP A 97 8.58 10.26 -1.31
C TRP A 97 9.73 10.26 -0.30
N ALA A 98 10.17 11.45 0.12
CA ALA A 98 11.23 11.60 1.12
C ALA A 98 10.83 10.94 2.46
N ALA A 99 9.56 11.07 2.86
CA ALA A 99 9.06 10.44 4.07
C ALA A 99 8.95 8.91 3.96
N LEU A 100 8.62 8.40 2.77
CA LEU A 100 8.47 6.97 2.51
C LEU A 100 9.80 6.21 2.49
N GLN A 101 10.92 6.85 2.13
CA GLN A 101 12.24 6.21 2.07
C GLN A 101 12.66 5.53 3.37
N ALA A 102 12.13 5.94 4.52
CA ALA A 102 12.40 5.28 5.80
C ALA A 102 11.79 3.87 5.91
N ALA A 103 10.78 3.56 5.10
CA ALA A 103 10.14 2.24 5.01
C ALA A 103 10.70 1.39 3.84
N LEU A 104 11.69 1.90 3.10
CA LEU A 104 12.28 1.18 1.97
C LEU A 104 13.65 0.61 2.38
N PRO A 105 14.10 -0.52 1.83
CA PRO A 105 15.49 -0.97 1.95
C PRO A 105 16.47 0.13 1.51
N PRO A 106 17.67 0.24 2.12
CA PRO A 106 18.67 1.27 1.81
C PRO A 106 19.41 1.03 0.48
N ILE A 107 18.66 0.71 -0.56
CA ILE A 107 19.15 0.40 -1.90
C ILE A 107 18.78 1.55 -2.83
N ALA A 108 19.78 2.12 -3.51
CA ALA A 108 19.63 3.31 -4.34
C ALA A 108 18.58 3.13 -5.45
N ALA A 109 18.53 1.95 -6.06
CA ALA A 109 17.58 1.64 -7.14
C ALA A 109 16.10 1.76 -6.69
N LEU A 110 15.79 1.37 -5.45
CA LEU A 110 14.44 1.49 -4.86
C LEU A 110 14.15 2.90 -4.32
N ARG A 111 15.16 3.58 -3.77
CA ARG A 111 14.98 4.88 -3.08
C ARG A 111 15.13 6.11 -3.98
N ALA A 112 15.59 5.93 -5.22
CA ALA A 112 15.78 7.03 -6.15
C ALA A 112 14.50 7.88 -6.30
N PRO A 113 14.60 9.22 -6.31
CA PRO A 113 13.45 10.09 -6.52
C PRO A 113 12.86 9.88 -7.91
N ALA A 114 11.59 10.26 -8.08
CA ALA A 114 10.95 10.26 -9.38
C ALA A 114 11.81 11.11 -10.33
N SER A 115 12.37 10.46 -11.34
CA SER A 115 13.01 11.16 -12.44
C SER A 115 11.96 11.40 -13.51
N ALA A 116 11.96 12.60 -14.10
CA ALA A 116 11.14 12.91 -15.27
C ALA A 116 11.69 12.14 -16.49
N VAL A 117 11.45 10.83 -16.53
CA VAL A 117 11.87 9.96 -17.64
C VAL A 117 10.68 9.10 -18.05
N GLY A 118 9.99 9.57 -19.10
CA GLY A 118 9.01 8.83 -19.88
C GLY A 118 7.65 8.64 -19.20
N ALA A 119 6.58 8.95 -19.94
CA ALA A 119 5.21 8.67 -19.53
C ALA A 119 5.05 7.20 -19.08
N PRO A 120 4.11 6.89 -18.17
CA PRO A 120 3.78 5.52 -17.82
C PRO A 120 3.46 4.75 -19.10
N VAL A 121 4.07 3.58 -19.28
CA VAL A 121 3.66 2.64 -20.32
C VAL A 121 2.32 2.09 -19.87
N THR A 122 1.25 2.71 -20.32
CA THR A 122 -0.10 2.14 -20.30
C THR A 122 -0.07 0.90 -21.17
N ASP A 123 0.09 -0.25 -20.53
CA ASP A 123 -0.23 -1.54 -21.14
C ASP A 123 -1.74 -1.78 -20.87
N PRO A 124 -2.60 -1.87 -21.92
CA PRO A 124 -4.06 -1.89 -21.76
C PRO A 124 -4.64 -3.22 -21.20
N ALA A 125 -3.85 -4.04 -20.49
CA ALA A 125 -4.22 -5.42 -20.17
C ALA A 125 -4.67 -5.68 -18.71
N SER A 126 -5.02 -4.64 -17.93
CA SER A 126 -5.57 -4.84 -16.57
C SER A 126 -7.07 -4.56 -16.45
N ALA A 127 -7.79 -4.33 -17.56
CA ALA A 127 -9.22 -4.00 -17.55
C ALA A 127 -10.15 -5.09 -18.13
N ALA A 128 -9.65 -6.28 -18.46
CA ALA A 128 -10.47 -7.32 -19.07
C ALA A 128 -10.07 -8.72 -18.58
N ASP A 129 -10.56 -9.10 -17.41
CA ASP A 129 -10.79 -10.50 -17.02
C ASP A 129 -11.91 -10.49 -15.97
N ALA A 130 -13.09 -10.06 -16.40
CA ALA A 130 -14.34 -10.16 -15.66
C ALA A 130 -15.45 -10.57 -16.63
N ASP A 131 -15.29 -11.72 -17.27
CA ASP A 131 -16.37 -12.43 -17.95
C ASP A 131 -16.08 -13.93 -17.93
N GLY A 132 -16.89 -14.67 -17.18
CA GLY A 132 -16.76 -16.11 -16.99
C GLY A 132 -17.97 -16.66 -16.23
N ASP A 133 -19.13 -16.61 -16.89
CA ASP A 133 -20.36 -17.32 -16.52
C ASP A 133 -20.10 -18.83 -16.37
N GLY A 134 -20.56 -19.42 -15.26
CA GLY A 134 -20.41 -20.83 -14.95
C GLY A 134 -21.14 -21.22 -13.66
N ASP A 135 -22.45 -21.41 -13.80
CA ASP A 135 -23.42 -21.99 -12.88
C ASP A 135 -22.91 -23.24 -12.11
N ASP A 136 -23.09 -23.28 -10.78
CA ASP A 136 -23.99 -24.22 -10.07
C ASP A 136 -23.53 -24.58 -8.63
N THR A 137 -24.52 -24.59 -7.74
CA THR A 137 -24.64 -25.17 -6.38
C THR A 137 -24.02 -24.54 -5.12
N ALA A 138 -24.92 -24.38 -4.15
CA ALA A 138 -24.78 -23.80 -2.82
C ALA A 138 -23.99 -24.65 -1.82
N ALA A 139 -23.22 -23.96 -0.97
CA ALA A 139 -22.98 -24.36 0.40
C ALA A 139 -22.91 -23.10 1.28
N THR A 140 -23.95 -22.92 2.08
CA THR A 140 -24.03 -21.96 3.20
C THR A 140 -22.96 -22.29 4.23
N ASP A 141 -21.93 -21.46 4.31
CA ASP A 141 -21.15 -21.27 5.53
C ASP A 141 -21.19 -19.79 5.91
N SER A 142 -21.71 -19.52 7.11
CA SER A 142 -21.79 -18.19 7.67
C SER A 142 -20.37 -17.68 7.97
N PRO A 143 -19.94 -16.51 7.46
CA PRO A 143 -18.66 -15.96 7.88
C PRO A 143 -18.81 -15.34 9.27
N THR A 144 -18.21 -15.99 10.26
CA THR A 144 -17.88 -15.41 11.56
C THR A 144 -17.10 -14.11 11.37
N SER A 145 -17.59 -13.06 12.02
CA SER A 145 -17.04 -11.71 12.19
C SER A 145 -15.55 -11.55 11.82
N ALA A 146 -15.27 -10.84 10.74
CA ALA A 146 -13.92 -10.50 10.29
C ALA A 146 -13.35 -9.35 11.10
N ASP A 147 -12.14 -9.53 11.62
CA ASP A 147 -11.33 -8.47 12.23
C ASP A 147 -10.79 -7.53 11.12
N PRO A 148 -11.20 -6.26 11.07
CA PRO A 148 -10.80 -5.31 10.01
C PRO A 148 -9.33 -4.87 10.10
N THR A 149 -8.54 -5.37 11.06
CA THR A 149 -7.16 -4.91 11.29
C THR A 149 -6.08 -5.67 10.52
N LYS A 150 -6.43 -6.81 9.90
CA LYS A 150 -5.50 -7.64 9.14
C LYS A 150 -5.69 -7.46 7.63
N PRO A 151 -4.75 -6.83 6.90
CA PRO A 151 -4.82 -6.81 5.44
C PRO A 151 -4.62 -8.24 4.95
N ARG A 152 -5.66 -8.83 4.37
CA ARG A 152 -5.49 -9.95 3.45
C ARG A 152 -5.35 -9.35 2.07
N PRO A 153 -4.18 -9.46 1.40
CA PRO A 153 -4.24 -9.48 -0.06
C PRO A 153 -5.23 -10.59 -0.45
N SER A 154 -6.12 -10.33 -1.41
CA SER A 154 -6.92 -11.39 -2.02
C SER A 154 -5.97 -12.54 -2.40
N ALA A 155 -6.38 -13.80 -2.20
CA ALA A 155 -5.49 -14.95 -2.36
C ALA A 155 -4.78 -14.99 -3.74
N ASP A 156 -5.38 -14.39 -4.77
CA ASP A 156 -4.83 -14.25 -6.13
C ASP A 156 -3.74 -13.18 -6.28
N GLN A 157 -3.57 -12.29 -5.30
CA GLN A 157 -2.58 -11.21 -5.28
C GLN A 157 -1.46 -11.43 -4.24
N ALA A 158 -1.47 -12.56 -3.54
CA ALA A 158 -0.39 -12.91 -2.61
C ALA A 158 0.88 -13.27 -3.40
N TRP A 159 1.85 -12.36 -3.40
CA TRP A 159 3.19 -12.63 -3.95
C TRP A 159 4.02 -13.42 -2.94
N PRO A 160 4.87 -14.35 -3.39
CA PRO A 160 5.82 -15.00 -2.49
C PRO A 160 6.78 -13.97 -1.89
N ALA A 161 7.31 -14.26 -0.69
CA ALA A 161 8.27 -13.40 0.01
C ALA A 161 9.57 -13.18 -0.79
N THR A 162 9.90 -14.11 -1.68
CA THR A 162 10.98 -14.02 -2.67
C THR A 162 10.43 -14.46 -4.02
N ALA A 163 10.50 -13.60 -5.04
CA ALA A 163 9.96 -13.89 -6.36
C ALA A 163 11.02 -14.32 -7.38
N LEU A 164 12.28 -13.95 -7.15
CA LEU A 164 13.41 -14.19 -8.04
C LEU A 164 14.60 -14.75 -7.26
N ASP A 165 15.43 -15.56 -7.92
CA ASP A 165 16.70 -15.99 -7.37
C ASP A 165 17.64 -14.79 -7.17
N HIS A 166 18.44 -14.83 -6.10
CA HIS A 166 19.41 -13.78 -5.75
C HIS A 166 18.81 -12.38 -5.51
N GLU A 167 17.54 -12.32 -5.09
CA GLU A 167 16.88 -11.06 -4.73
C GLU A 167 17.53 -10.39 -3.52
N GLU A 168 18.02 -9.16 -3.69
CA GLU A 168 18.60 -8.33 -2.63
C GLU A 168 17.51 -7.70 -1.75
N ALA A 169 16.39 -7.34 -2.39
CA ALA A 169 15.22 -6.74 -1.78
C ALA A 169 14.01 -6.83 -2.70
N ASN A 170 12.81 -6.79 -2.10
CA ASN A 170 11.58 -6.52 -2.83
C ASN A 170 10.70 -5.47 -2.15
N LEU A 171 9.78 -4.94 -2.94
CA LEU A 171 8.78 -3.98 -2.55
C LEU A 171 7.46 -4.34 -3.24
N GLN A 172 6.48 -4.76 -2.44
CA GLN A 172 5.10 -4.90 -2.86
C GLN A 172 4.36 -3.60 -2.57
N VAL A 173 3.56 -3.13 -3.53
CA VAL A 173 2.69 -1.97 -3.33
C VAL A 173 1.30 -2.27 -3.87
N ILE A 174 0.30 -1.89 -3.09
CA ILE A 174 -1.11 -1.89 -3.49
C ILE A 174 -1.65 -0.49 -3.20
N VAL A 175 -2.31 0.12 -4.17
CA VAL A 175 -3.00 1.41 -4.08
C VAL A 175 -4.48 1.19 -4.37
N GLU A 176 -5.32 1.71 -3.48
CA GLU A 176 -6.76 1.50 -3.48
C GLU A 176 -7.49 2.85 -3.42
N ALA A 177 -8.57 2.93 -4.19
CA ALA A 177 -9.60 3.95 -4.07
C ALA A 177 -10.76 3.40 -3.22
N TRP A 178 -11.21 4.19 -2.26
CA TRP A 178 -12.29 3.89 -1.33
C TRP A 178 -13.38 4.95 -1.48
N PRO A 179 -14.13 4.97 -2.59
CA PRO A 179 -15.22 5.93 -2.79
C PRO A 179 -16.35 5.71 -1.78
N THR A 180 -16.56 4.47 -1.35
CA THR A 180 -17.38 4.12 -0.18
C THR A 180 -16.60 3.19 0.77
N PRO A 181 -16.96 3.12 2.05
CA PRO A 181 -16.28 2.25 3.01
C PRO A 181 -16.39 0.75 2.70
N GLU A 182 -17.37 0.32 1.90
CA GLU A 182 -17.70 -1.10 1.71
C GLU A 182 -17.09 -1.70 0.44
N ARG A 183 -16.69 -0.87 -0.53
CA ARG A 183 -16.23 -1.32 -1.85
C ARG A 183 -14.94 -0.63 -2.27
N PRO A 184 -13.79 -1.06 -1.73
CA PRO A 184 -12.51 -0.62 -2.26
C PRO A 184 -12.32 -1.12 -3.69
N THR A 185 -11.66 -0.31 -4.51
CA THR A 185 -11.18 -0.69 -5.83
C THR A 185 -9.67 -0.60 -5.85
N THR A 186 -8.98 -1.71 -6.15
CA THR A 186 -7.54 -1.70 -6.39
C THR A 186 -7.27 -0.98 -7.70
N VAL A 187 -6.63 0.19 -7.63
CA VAL A 187 -6.29 1.01 -8.80
C VAL A 187 -4.95 0.59 -9.38
N TRP A 188 -4.03 0.14 -8.53
CA TRP A 188 -2.70 -0.25 -8.95
C TRP A 188 -2.07 -1.20 -7.94
N ALA A 189 -1.46 -2.28 -8.42
CA ALA A 189 -0.66 -3.19 -7.62
C ALA A 189 0.60 -3.60 -8.38
N ARG A 190 1.76 -3.57 -7.73
CA ARG A 190 3.04 -3.96 -8.32
C ARG A 190 3.96 -4.63 -7.31
N LEU A 191 4.76 -5.56 -7.83
CA LEU A 191 5.93 -6.11 -7.15
C LEU A 191 7.18 -5.57 -7.84
N TRP A 192 8.08 -5.01 -7.04
CA TRP A 192 9.39 -4.55 -7.47
C TRP A 192 10.45 -5.39 -6.79
N SER A 193 11.47 -5.81 -7.54
CA SER A 193 12.61 -6.56 -7.02
C SER A 193 13.92 -5.88 -7.39
N VAL A 194 14.93 -6.03 -6.55
CA VAL A 194 16.31 -5.67 -6.87
C VAL A 194 17.17 -6.92 -6.95
N VAL A 195 17.82 -7.12 -8.10
CA VAL A 195 18.77 -8.22 -8.35
C VAL A 195 20.01 -7.62 -8.99
N ASP A 196 21.18 -7.89 -8.45
CA ASP A 196 22.47 -7.34 -8.89
C ASP A 196 22.44 -5.80 -9.03
N GLY A 197 21.81 -5.12 -8.08
CA GLY A 197 21.61 -3.67 -8.07
C GLY A 197 20.64 -3.11 -9.13
N LYS A 198 19.97 -3.97 -9.93
CA LYS A 198 19.02 -3.56 -10.97
C LYS A 198 17.58 -3.63 -10.45
N LEU A 199 16.81 -2.57 -10.71
CA LEU A 199 15.38 -2.52 -10.40
C LEU A 199 14.58 -3.28 -11.48
N LEU A 200 13.72 -4.20 -11.03
CA LEU A 200 12.84 -5.00 -11.86
C LEU A 200 11.38 -4.77 -11.46
N ASP A 201 10.50 -4.50 -12.44
CA ASP A 201 9.04 -4.64 -12.31
C ASP A 201 8.70 -6.12 -12.57
N VAL A 202 8.15 -6.80 -11.58
CA VAL A 202 7.86 -8.24 -11.62
C VAL A 202 6.37 -8.44 -11.80
N ARG A 203 5.98 -8.99 -12.96
CA ARG A 203 4.58 -9.24 -13.32
C ARG A 203 4.30 -10.72 -13.45
N ARG A 204 3.04 -11.12 -13.19
CA ARG A 204 2.56 -12.46 -13.44
C ARG A 204 1.69 -12.43 -14.69
N ARG A 205 2.03 -13.23 -15.70
CA ARG A 205 1.25 -13.35 -16.94
C ARG A 205 1.08 -14.83 -17.26
N GLY A 206 -0.17 -15.31 -17.29
CA GLY A 206 -0.47 -16.73 -17.50
C GLY A 206 0.23 -17.65 -16.51
N GLY A 207 0.33 -17.24 -15.23
CA GLY A 207 1.02 -18.00 -14.18
C GLY A 207 2.54 -17.83 -14.14
N ALA A 208 3.19 -17.36 -15.21
CA ALA A 208 4.63 -17.16 -15.29
C ALA A 208 5.07 -15.78 -14.74
N ILE A 209 6.21 -15.75 -14.05
CA ILE A 209 6.84 -14.52 -13.56
C ILE A 209 7.66 -13.90 -14.71
N THR A 210 7.39 -12.64 -15.02
CA THR A 210 8.05 -11.86 -16.08
C THR A 210 8.71 -10.61 -15.48
N PRO A 211 10.02 -10.65 -15.19
CA PRO A 211 10.75 -9.48 -14.72
C PRO A 211 11.10 -8.55 -15.88
N THR A 212 10.87 -7.25 -15.70
CA THR A 212 11.23 -6.20 -16.67
C THR A 212 12.13 -5.17 -16.00
N GLN A 213 13.32 -4.92 -16.54
CA GLN A 213 14.21 -3.91 -15.97
C GLN A 213 13.64 -2.50 -16.13
N ARG A 214 13.73 -1.69 -15.07
CA ARG A 214 13.25 -0.32 -15.01
C ARG A 214 14.36 0.62 -14.52
N PRO A 215 14.36 1.89 -14.94
CA PRO A 215 15.31 2.87 -14.43
C PRO A 215 15.07 3.16 -12.95
N ALA A 216 16.11 3.58 -12.23
CA ALA A 216 15.96 4.08 -10.87
C ALA A 216 15.00 5.28 -10.86
N GLY A 217 14.12 5.32 -9.85
CA GLY A 217 13.07 6.34 -9.74
C GLY A 217 11.72 5.95 -10.35
N SER A 218 11.63 4.81 -11.06
CA SER A 218 10.35 4.29 -11.56
C SER A 218 9.34 4.01 -10.44
N VAL A 219 9.79 3.48 -9.29
CA VAL A 219 8.91 3.25 -8.13
C VAL A 219 8.23 4.54 -7.69
N ALA A 220 9.01 5.61 -7.52
CA ALA A 220 8.51 6.90 -7.08
C ALA A 220 7.53 7.52 -8.09
N ALA A 221 7.88 7.47 -9.38
CA ALA A 221 7.06 8.02 -10.45
C ALA A 221 5.73 7.25 -10.59
N GLU A 222 5.77 5.92 -10.57
CA GLU A 222 4.57 5.09 -10.71
C GLU A 222 3.68 5.16 -9.47
N LEU A 223 4.25 5.25 -8.26
CA LEU A 223 3.46 5.47 -7.05
C LEU A 223 2.74 6.82 -7.10
N GLN A 224 3.42 7.89 -7.53
CA GLN A 224 2.80 9.20 -7.69
C GLN A 224 1.65 9.15 -8.71
N TRP A 225 1.87 8.52 -9.86
CA TRP A 225 0.82 8.34 -10.87
C TRP A 225 -0.37 7.54 -10.34
N ALA A 226 -0.11 6.43 -9.64
CA ALA A 226 -1.16 5.57 -9.06
C ALA A 226 -2.00 6.31 -8.01
N LEU A 227 -1.38 7.14 -7.17
CA LEU A 227 -2.10 7.95 -6.19
C LEU A 227 -2.99 9.01 -6.85
N VAL A 228 -2.54 9.63 -7.95
CA VAL A 228 -3.39 10.53 -8.73
C VAL A 228 -4.58 9.78 -9.32
N GLY A 229 -4.35 8.62 -9.94
CA GLY A 229 -5.43 7.78 -10.47
C GLY A 229 -6.45 7.35 -9.39
N ALA A 230 -6.00 7.06 -8.17
CA ALA A 230 -6.88 6.74 -7.07
C ALA A 230 -7.74 7.93 -6.60
N ILE A 231 -7.19 9.15 -6.63
CA ILE A 231 -7.96 10.37 -6.34
C ILE A 231 -9.04 10.59 -7.40
N ASP A 232 -8.70 10.39 -8.67
CA ASP A 232 -9.63 10.59 -9.78
C ASP A 232 -10.78 9.56 -9.73
N ALA A 233 -10.47 8.28 -9.46
CA ALA A 233 -11.48 7.24 -9.27
C ALA A 233 -12.47 7.56 -8.12
N VAL A 234 -11.99 8.13 -7.00
CA VAL A 234 -12.87 8.57 -5.90
C VAL A 234 -13.81 9.69 -6.35
N ARG A 235 -13.33 10.62 -7.18
CA ARG A 235 -14.10 11.78 -7.65
C ARG A 235 -15.18 11.40 -8.65
N GLU A 236 -14.89 10.45 -9.53
CA GLU A 236 -15.86 9.96 -10.53
C GLU A 236 -17.10 9.39 -9.84
N VAL A 237 -16.93 8.45 -8.90
CA VAL A 237 -18.05 7.84 -8.17
C VAL A 237 -18.83 8.86 -7.33
N SER A 238 -18.14 9.83 -6.73
CA SER A 238 -18.80 10.91 -5.96
C SER A 238 -19.70 11.79 -6.84
N THR A 239 -19.32 11.97 -8.10
CA THR A 239 -20.08 12.76 -9.08
C THR A 239 -21.31 12.00 -9.56
N GLU A 240 -21.18 10.70 -9.81
CA GLU A 240 -22.31 9.82 -10.19
C GLU A 240 -23.38 9.79 -9.10
N LEU A 241 -22.99 9.53 -7.84
CA LEU A 241 -23.92 9.51 -6.70
C LEU A 241 -24.66 10.84 -6.48
N SER A 242 -23.98 11.97 -6.77
CA SER A 242 -24.58 13.31 -6.64
C SER A 242 -25.55 13.64 -7.78
N SER A 243 -25.47 12.93 -8.91
CA SER A 243 -26.34 13.13 -10.07
C SER A 243 -27.63 12.29 -10.03
N GLU A 244 -27.65 11.26 -9.18
CA GLU A 244 -28.80 10.36 -8.97
C GLU A 244 -29.73 10.78 -7.82
N SER A 245 -29.37 11.86 -7.09
CA SER A 245 -30.15 12.41 -5.95
C SER A 245 -30.91 13.68 -6.33
#